data_AF-A0A3N5HY66-F1
#
_entry.id   AF-A0A3N5HY66-F1
#
_cell.length_a   1.000
_cell.length_b   1.000
_cell.length_c   1.000
_cell.angle_alpha   90.00
_cell.angle_beta   90.00
_cell.angle_gamma   90.00
#
_symmetry.space_group_name_H-M   'P 1'
#
loop_
_entity.id
_entity.type
_entity.pdbx_description
1 polymer ?
#
loop_
_entity_poly.entity_id
_entity_poly.type
_entity_poly.pdbx_seq_one_letter_code
_entity_poly.pdbx_strand_id
1 'polypeptide(L)'
;AFLCRQTDLLIAAAKTGKVVNVKKGQFLSPQEMGNAVKKVEESGNKRIVLTERGSSFGYNNLIVDMRSFPVLRNFGYPVVFDATHSVQLPGGGGTKSSGQREFIEPLACAAAGVGVDGFFMEVHPNPDEALSDGPNMVPLHQLKALLERVMRICDASQPRK
;
A
#
# COMPACT_ATOMS: atom_id res chain seq x y z
N ALA A 1 6.21 2.49 -6.46
CA ALA A 1 6.38 3.68 -5.60
C ALA A 1 7.36 4.69 -6.20
N PHE A 2 8.64 4.34 -6.39
CA PHE A 2 9.64 5.29 -6.92
C PHE A 2 9.31 5.90 -8.28
N LEU A 3 8.58 5.15 -9.11
CA LEU A 3 8.22 5.58 -10.47
C LEU A 3 6.85 6.26 -10.57
N CYS A 4 6.16 6.55 -9.46
CA CYS A 4 4.80 7.11 -9.47
C CYS A 4 4.67 8.51 -10.11
N ARG A 5 5.79 9.15 -10.45
CA ARG A 5 5.84 10.45 -11.13
C ARG A 5 6.27 10.35 -12.60
N GLN A 6 6.70 9.18 -13.07
CA GLN A 6 7.22 8.98 -14.43
C GLN A 6 6.08 9.04 -15.45
N THR A 7 5.99 10.16 -16.16
CA THR A 7 4.86 10.47 -17.06
C THR A 7 4.66 9.38 -18.11
N ASP A 8 5.71 9.01 -18.85
CA ASP A 8 5.60 8.05 -19.95
C ASP A 8 5.17 6.67 -19.45
N LEU A 9 5.62 6.26 -18.26
CA LEU A 9 5.21 5.01 -17.62
C LEU A 9 3.72 5.01 -17.27
N LEU A 10 3.22 6.10 -16.69
CA LEU A 10 1.80 6.23 -16.34
C LEU A 10 0.91 6.25 -17.59
N ILE A 11 1.32 7.00 -18.63
CA ILE A 11 0.62 7.05 -19.91
C ILE A 11 0.60 5.66 -20.57
N ALA A 12 1.75 4.98 -20.61
CA ALA A 12 1.84 3.64 -21.20
C ALA A 12 0.95 2.64 -20.47
N ALA A 13 0.96 2.64 -19.13
CA ALA A 13 0.09 1.79 -18.32
C ALA A 13 -1.39 2.10 -18.57
N ALA A 14 -1.76 3.39 -18.63
CA ALA A 14 -3.12 3.83 -18.91
C ALA A 14 -3.62 3.31 -20.27
N LYS A 15 -2.79 3.42 -21.31
CA LYS A 15 -3.10 2.98 -22.70
C LYS A 15 -3.34 1.49 -22.86
N THR A 16 -2.92 0.65 -21.91
CA THR A 16 -3.31 -0.78 -21.89
C THR A 16 -4.81 -1.00 -21.64
N GLY A 17 -5.48 0.03 -21.12
CA GLY A 17 -6.84 -0.03 -20.63
C GLY A 17 -6.99 -0.78 -19.31
N LYS A 18 -6.06 -1.60 -18.85
CA LYS A 18 -6.18 -2.40 -17.62
C LYS A 18 -6.28 -1.53 -16.36
N VAL A 19 -6.61 -2.14 -15.22
CA VAL A 19 -6.60 -1.44 -13.93
C VAL A 19 -5.16 -0.99 -13.63
N VAL A 20 -4.98 0.27 -13.28
CA VAL A 20 -3.68 0.85 -12.91
C VAL A 20 -3.67 1.08 -11.40
N ASN A 21 -2.88 0.27 -10.69
CA ASN A 21 -2.64 0.49 -9.27
C ASN A 21 -1.39 1.36 -9.06
N VAL A 22 -1.57 2.61 -8.62
CA VAL A 22 -0.48 3.54 -8.35
C VAL A 22 -0.10 3.47 -6.88
N LYS A 23 1.05 2.84 -6.60
CA LYS A 23 1.69 2.86 -5.27
C LYS A 23 2.24 4.26 -4.98
N LYS A 24 1.74 4.93 -3.93
CA LYS A 24 2.22 6.25 -3.50
C LYS A 24 3.73 6.22 -3.26
N GLY A 25 4.43 7.23 -3.77
CA GLY A 25 5.85 7.40 -3.49
C GLY A 25 6.08 7.71 -2.01
N GLN A 26 7.14 7.16 -1.42
CA GLN A 26 7.51 7.46 -0.03
C GLN A 26 7.86 8.95 0.17
N PHE A 27 8.18 9.64 -0.92
CA PHE A 27 8.48 11.06 -1.00
C PHE A 27 7.27 11.95 -1.36
N LEU A 28 6.08 11.37 -1.57
CA LEU A 28 4.88 12.14 -1.90
C LEU A 28 3.92 12.27 -0.72
N SER A 29 3.36 13.46 -0.56
CA SER A 29 2.14 13.68 0.20
C SER A 29 0.94 12.99 -0.49
N PRO A 30 -0.13 12.64 0.25
CA PRO A 30 -1.32 12.06 -0.36
C PRO A 30 -2.01 13.00 -1.36
N GLN A 31 -1.96 14.33 -1.16
CA GLN A 31 -2.55 15.30 -2.08
C GLN A 31 -1.87 15.30 -3.45
N GLU A 32 -0.54 15.12 -3.49
CA GLU A 32 0.22 15.12 -4.75
C GLU A 32 -0.09 13.91 -5.65
N MET A 33 -0.72 12.86 -5.11
CA MET A 33 -1.18 11.72 -5.91
C MET A 33 -2.23 12.11 -6.96
N GLY A 34 -2.94 13.23 -6.77
CA GLY A 34 -3.86 13.78 -7.77
C GLY A 34 -3.20 14.04 -9.13
N ASN A 35 -1.90 14.37 -9.15
CA ASN A 35 -1.16 14.53 -10.41
C ASN A 35 -0.96 13.20 -11.15
N ALA A 36 -0.75 12.10 -10.43
CA ALA A 36 -0.62 10.78 -11.03
C ALA A 36 -1.99 10.29 -11.55
N VAL A 37 -3.05 10.51 -10.77
CA VAL A 37 -4.44 10.24 -11.17
C VAL A 37 -4.76 10.96 -12.48
N LYS A 38 -4.57 12.29 -12.52
CA LYS A 38 -4.86 13.11 -13.69
C LYS A 38 -4.15 12.62 -14.96
N LYS A 39 -2.87 12.24 -14.87
CA LYS A 39 -2.12 11.68 -16.02
C LYS A 39 -2.74 10.40 -16.56
N VAL A 40 -3.20 9.50 -15.68
CA VAL A 40 -3.83 8.23 -16.09
C VAL A 40 -5.21 8.50 -16.69
N GLU A 41 -5.99 9.41 -16.10
CA GLU A 41 -7.31 9.83 -16.61
C GLU A 41 -7.22 10.52 -17.98
N GLU A 42 -6.34 11.50 -18.14
CA GLU A 42 -6.12 12.23 -19.40
C GLU A 42 -5.59 11.31 -20.52
N SER A 43 -5.00 10.18 -20.14
CA SER A 43 -4.58 9.12 -21.07
C SER A 43 -5.71 8.14 -21.42
N GLY A 44 -6.94 8.42 -20.99
CA GLY A 44 -8.14 7.67 -21.37
C GLY A 44 -8.49 6.50 -20.44
N ASN A 45 -7.92 6.42 -19.24
CA ASN A 45 -8.19 5.32 -18.32
C ASN A 45 -8.65 5.81 -16.93
N LYS A 46 -9.87 5.42 -16.54
CA LYS A 46 -10.46 5.70 -15.21
C LYS A 46 -10.53 4.46 -14.32
N ARG A 47 -9.79 3.40 -14.62
CA ARG A 47 -9.68 2.20 -13.79
C ARG A 47 -8.45 2.31 -12.90
N ILE A 48 -8.53 3.16 -11.88
CA ILE A 48 -7.38 3.50 -11.01
C ILE A 48 -7.60 2.94 -9.61
N VAL A 49 -6.53 2.43 -9.01
CA VAL A 49 -6.44 2.09 -7.58
C VAL A 49 -5.26 2.87 -7.00
N LEU A 50 -5.42 3.44 -5.80
CA LEU A 50 -4.36 4.17 -5.11
C LEU A 50 -3.90 3.36 -3.91
N THR A 51 -2.59 3.09 -3.80
CA THR A 51 -2.06 2.30 -2.68
C THR A 51 -1.16 3.13 -1.77
N GLU A 52 -1.50 3.20 -0.48
CA GLU A 52 -0.61 3.66 0.59
C GLU A 52 0.40 2.57 0.94
N ARG A 53 1.67 2.94 1.10
CA ARG A 53 2.79 2.03 1.42
C ARG A 53 3.85 2.65 2.35
N GLY A 54 3.49 3.70 3.08
CA GLY A 54 4.37 4.45 3.96
C GLY A 54 5.03 5.65 3.30
N SER A 55 5.38 6.63 4.13
CA SER A 55 6.15 7.84 3.78
C SER A 55 7.49 7.82 4.50
N SER A 56 8.54 8.36 3.87
CA SER A 56 9.87 8.44 4.48
C SER A 56 9.82 9.17 5.82
N PHE A 57 10.39 8.58 6.86
CA PHE A 57 10.42 9.16 8.20
C PHE A 57 11.83 9.11 8.77
N GLY A 58 12.64 10.12 8.44
CA GLY A 58 14.08 10.07 8.66
C GLY A 58 14.77 9.06 7.74
N TYR A 59 15.92 8.55 8.17
CA TYR A 59 16.68 7.56 7.41
C TYR A 59 16.26 6.13 7.75
N ASN A 60 16.21 5.28 6.73
CA ASN A 60 15.95 3.84 6.84
C ASN A 60 14.63 3.46 7.52
N ASN A 61 13.66 4.37 7.55
CA ASN A 61 12.37 4.12 8.20
C ASN A 61 11.19 4.74 7.43
N LEU A 62 10.00 4.19 7.68
CA LEU A 62 8.74 4.62 7.10
C LEU A 62 7.69 4.83 8.21
N ILE A 63 6.79 5.77 7.97
CA ILE A 63 5.59 5.95 8.78
C ILE A 63 4.34 5.91 7.90
N VAL A 64 3.27 5.32 8.42
CA VAL A 64 1.95 5.34 7.78
C VAL A 64 1.14 6.46 8.41
N ASP A 65 0.91 7.53 7.66
CA ASP A 65 -0.03 8.57 8.04
C ASP A 65 -1.46 8.12 7.73
N MET A 66 -2.21 7.67 8.74
CA MET A 66 -3.58 7.17 8.58
C MET A 66 -4.54 8.20 7.98
N ARG A 67 -4.20 9.50 7.99
CA ARG A 67 -4.99 10.55 7.32
C ARG A 67 -4.88 10.48 5.80
N SER A 68 -3.90 9.75 5.26
CA SER A 68 -3.72 9.60 3.81
C SER A 68 -4.89 8.88 3.16
N PHE A 69 -5.51 7.91 3.84
CA PHE A 69 -6.61 7.12 3.30
C PHE A 69 -7.83 7.97 2.90
N PRO A 70 -8.42 8.83 3.76
CA PRO A 70 -9.51 9.69 3.35
C PRO A 70 -9.10 10.74 2.30
N VAL A 71 -7.84 11.24 2.35
CA VAL A 71 -7.35 12.17 1.33
C VAL A 71 -7.28 11.51 -0.05
N LEU A 72 -6.73 10.30 -0.14
CA LEU A 72 -6.65 9.54 -1.40
C LEU A 72 -8.04 9.19 -1.91
N ARG A 73 -8.97 8.85 -1.01
CA ARG A 73 -10.36 8.54 -1.35
C ARG A 73 -11.09 9.71 -2.02
N ASN A 74 -10.74 10.95 -1.69
CA ASN A 74 -11.35 12.14 -2.30
C ASN A 74 -11.08 12.25 -3.81
N PHE A 75 -10.12 11.50 -4.36
CA PHE A 75 -9.93 11.41 -5.82
C PHE A 75 -10.96 10.50 -6.51
N GLY A 76 -11.87 9.84 -5.77
CA GLY A 76 -12.96 9.04 -6.33
C GLY A 76 -12.56 7.62 -6.73
N TYR A 77 -11.42 7.13 -6.24
CA TYR A 77 -10.86 5.81 -6.59
C TYR A 77 -10.67 4.92 -5.35
N PRO A 78 -10.74 3.59 -5.50
CA PRO A 78 -10.44 2.65 -4.41
C PRO A 78 -9.05 2.88 -3.82
N VAL A 79 -8.97 2.89 -2.49
CA VAL A 79 -7.74 3.04 -1.73
C VAL A 79 -7.35 1.72 -1.08
N VAL A 80 -6.14 1.26 -1.37
CA VAL A 80 -5.56 0.03 -0.84
C VAL A 80 -4.46 0.36 0.16
N PHE A 81 -4.34 -0.45 1.21
CA PHE A 81 -3.20 -0.42 2.12
C PHE A 81 -2.22 -1.56 1.83
N ASP A 82 -0.96 -1.24 1.55
CA ASP A 82 0.14 -2.19 1.44
C ASP A 82 0.75 -2.48 2.81
N ALA A 83 0.24 -3.51 3.48
CA ALA A 83 0.60 -3.77 4.87
C ALA A 83 2.04 -4.29 5.02
N THR A 84 2.60 -4.93 3.99
CA THR A 84 3.96 -5.50 4.05
C THR A 84 5.02 -4.45 3.76
N HIS A 85 4.88 -3.66 2.70
CA HIS A 85 5.90 -2.65 2.37
C HIS A 85 5.88 -1.43 3.30
N SER A 86 4.79 -1.21 4.03
CA SER A 86 4.68 -0.14 5.03
C SER A 86 5.52 -0.39 6.28
N VAL A 87 5.91 -1.64 6.57
CA VAL A 87 6.78 -2.02 7.69
C VAL A 87 8.23 -2.25 7.27
N GLN A 88 8.56 -1.91 6.02
CA GLN A 88 9.91 -2.00 5.48
C GLN A 88 10.83 -0.98 6.15
N LEU A 89 12.06 -1.40 6.42
CA LEU A 89 13.18 -0.52 6.79
C LEU A 89 14.08 -0.36 5.56
N PRO A 90 13.91 0.70 4.73
CA PRO A 90 14.59 0.82 3.45
C PRO A 90 16.12 0.87 3.64
N GLY A 91 16.84 -0.08 3.06
CA GLY A 91 18.30 -0.20 3.25
C GLY A 91 18.75 -0.56 4.68
N GLY A 92 17.82 -0.88 5.60
CA GLY A 92 18.14 -1.20 6.99
C GLY A 92 18.96 -2.49 7.18
N GLY A 93 19.06 -3.33 6.15
CA GLY A 93 19.93 -4.51 6.12
C GLY A 93 21.30 -4.28 5.47
N GLY A 94 21.70 -3.01 5.27
CA GLY A 94 22.95 -2.64 4.59
C GLY A 94 22.81 -2.73 3.07
N THR A 95 22.97 -3.94 2.51
CA THR A 95 22.86 -4.18 1.05
C THR A 95 21.44 -4.49 0.57
N LYS A 96 20.50 -4.65 1.51
CA LYS A 96 19.09 -4.96 1.24
C LYS A 96 18.18 -4.23 2.23
N SER A 97 16.89 -4.17 1.91
CA SER A 97 15.88 -3.74 2.88
C SER A 97 15.71 -4.76 4.00
N SER A 98 15.43 -4.26 5.20
CA SER A 98 14.92 -5.09 6.31
C SER A 98 13.42 -4.83 6.48
N GLY A 99 12.85 -5.29 7.59
CA GLY A 99 11.42 -5.25 7.84
C GLY A 99 11.05 -5.59 9.26
N GLN A 100 9.85 -5.18 9.64
CA GLN A 100 9.27 -5.43 10.96
C GLN A 100 7.89 -6.09 10.81
N ARG A 101 7.88 -7.36 10.36
CA ARG A 101 6.64 -8.10 10.07
C ARG A 101 5.68 -8.19 11.27
N GLU A 102 6.20 -8.08 12.49
CA GLU A 102 5.40 -8.01 13.72
C GLU A 102 4.40 -6.84 13.73
N PHE A 103 4.63 -5.80 12.93
CA PHE A 103 3.72 -4.65 12.81
C PHE A 103 2.71 -4.76 11.67
N ILE A 104 2.72 -5.84 10.86
CA ILE A 104 1.76 -6.02 9.77
C ILE A 104 0.32 -6.11 10.32
N GLU A 105 0.08 -6.99 11.29
CA GLU A 105 -1.26 -7.17 11.88
C GLU A 105 -1.82 -5.88 12.50
N PRO A 106 -1.12 -5.17 13.41
CA PRO A 106 -1.66 -3.97 14.02
C PRO A 106 -1.90 -2.84 13.00
N LEU A 107 -1.02 -2.66 12.01
CA LEU A 107 -1.22 -1.63 10.99
C LEU A 107 -2.35 -1.99 10.01
N ALA A 108 -2.49 -3.26 9.64
CA ALA A 108 -3.62 -3.71 8.82
C ALA A 108 -4.94 -3.52 9.56
N CYS A 109 -4.99 -3.83 10.86
CA CYS A 109 -6.15 -3.56 11.71
C CYS A 109 -6.47 -2.06 11.81
N ALA A 110 -5.44 -1.20 11.91
CA ALA A 110 -5.64 0.25 11.92
C ALA A 110 -6.23 0.75 10.59
N ALA A 111 -5.71 0.30 9.45
CA ALA A 111 -6.24 0.64 8.14
C ALA A 111 -7.67 0.11 7.93
N ALA A 112 -8.00 -1.08 8.46
CA ALA A 112 -9.37 -1.60 8.50
C ALA A 112 -10.31 -0.69 9.31
N GLY A 113 -9.85 -0.19 10.45
CA GLY A 113 -10.60 0.74 11.30
C GLY A 113 -10.83 2.10 10.63
N VAL A 114 -9.89 2.59 9.83
CA VAL A 114 -10.05 3.80 9.00
C VAL A 114 -11.02 3.54 7.84
N GLY A 115 -11.12 2.30 7.37
CA GLY A 115 -12.07 1.85 6.36
C GLY A 115 -11.54 1.93 4.93
N VAL A 116 -10.39 1.33 4.65
CA VAL A 116 -9.82 1.17 3.29
C VAL A 116 -10.63 0.22 2.40
N ASP A 117 -10.45 0.30 1.08
CA ASP A 117 -11.18 -0.51 0.09
C ASP A 117 -10.50 -1.85 -0.22
N GLY A 118 -9.27 -2.05 0.25
CA GLY A 118 -8.57 -3.32 0.12
C GLY A 118 -7.19 -3.33 0.79
N PHE A 119 -6.59 -4.52 0.79
CA PHE A 119 -5.27 -4.78 1.34
C PHE A 119 -4.36 -5.41 0.29
N PHE A 120 -3.11 -5.01 0.30
CA PHE A 120 -2.02 -5.67 -0.40
C PHE A 120 -1.09 -6.29 0.65
N MET A 121 -0.77 -7.57 0.50
CA MET A 121 0.13 -8.30 1.39
C MET A 121 0.96 -9.30 0.58
N GLU A 122 2.27 -9.31 0.81
CA GLU A 122 3.15 -10.38 0.34
C GLU A 122 3.25 -11.50 1.37
N VAL A 123 3.25 -12.73 0.87
CA VAL A 123 3.11 -13.94 1.70
C VAL A 123 4.12 -14.97 1.22
N HIS A 124 4.76 -15.67 2.16
CA HIS A 124 5.69 -16.76 1.84
C HIS A 124 5.53 -17.93 2.82
N PRO A 125 5.69 -19.19 2.39
CA PRO A 125 5.67 -20.35 3.29
C PRO A 125 6.73 -20.24 4.39
N ASN A 126 7.94 -19.81 4.02
CA ASN A 126 9.06 -19.55 4.93
C ASN A 126 9.71 -18.19 4.59
N PRO A 127 9.22 -17.06 5.11
CA PRO A 127 9.72 -15.73 4.73
C PRO A 127 11.23 -15.52 4.84
N ASP A 128 11.93 -16.30 5.66
CA ASP A 128 13.38 -16.16 5.86
C ASP A 128 14.19 -16.74 4.68
N GLU A 129 13.56 -17.59 3.86
CA GLU A 129 14.10 -18.12 2.60
C GLU A 129 13.63 -17.31 1.36
N ALA A 130 12.82 -16.27 1.55
CA ALA A 130 12.34 -15.46 0.44
C ALA A 130 13.50 -14.71 -0.25
N LEU A 131 13.49 -14.70 -1.58
CA LEU A 131 14.55 -14.09 -2.40
C LEU A 131 14.54 -12.55 -2.37
N SER A 132 13.41 -11.94 -2.02
CA SER A 132 13.26 -10.49 -1.79
C SER A 132 12.26 -10.27 -0.67
N ASP A 133 12.43 -9.16 0.07
CA ASP A 133 11.48 -8.63 1.05
C ASP A 133 10.99 -9.59 2.16
N GLY A 134 11.63 -10.74 2.33
CA GLY A 134 11.33 -11.73 3.37
C GLY A 134 11.04 -11.15 4.76
N PRO A 135 11.86 -10.22 5.29
CA PRO A 135 11.59 -9.57 6.58
C PRO A 135 10.21 -8.89 6.70
N ASN A 136 9.57 -8.52 5.59
CA ASN A 136 8.27 -7.86 5.51
C ASN A 136 7.11 -8.80 5.13
N MET A 137 7.35 -10.07 4.82
CA MET A 137 6.31 -10.97 4.35
C MET A 137 5.55 -11.61 5.51
N VAL A 138 4.26 -11.85 5.29
CA VAL A 138 3.41 -12.64 6.20
C VAL A 138 3.77 -14.12 6.03
N PRO A 139 4.05 -14.87 7.12
CA PRO A 139 4.15 -16.32 7.03
C PRO A 139 2.81 -16.92 6.58
N LEU A 140 2.81 -17.76 5.55
CA LEU A 140 1.59 -18.28 4.92
C LEU A 140 0.61 -18.93 5.91
N HIS A 141 1.13 -19.66 6.90
CA HIS A 141 0.33 -20.33 7.92
C HIS A 141 -0.42 -19.35 8.85
N GLN A 142 0.00 -18.08 8.94
CA GLN A 142 -0.63 -17.03 9.75
C GLN A 142 -1.64 -16.19 8.97
N LEU A 143 -1.61 -16.25 7.63
CA LEU A 143 -2.41 -15.39 6.76
C LEU A 143 -3.91 -15.49 7.07
N LYS A 144 -4.44 -16.70 7.25
CA LYS A 144 -5.87 -16.92 7.50
C LYS A 144 -6.33 -16.18 8.76
N ALA A 145 -5.62 -16.36 9.87
CA ALA A 145 -5.97 -15.74 11.15
C ALA A 145 -5.89 -14.20 11.07
N LEU A 146 -4.86 -13.68 10.38
CA LEU A 146 -4.72 -12.26 10.11
C LEU A 146 -5.92 -11.72 9.31
N LEU A 147 -6.29 -12.37 8.21
CA LEU A 147 -7.43 -11.95 7.37
C LEU A 147 -8.75 -12.00 8.14
N GLU A 148 -9.02 -13.05 8.92
CA GLU A 148 -10.22 -13.16 9.75
C GLU A 148 -10.31 -12.03 10.78
N ARG A 149 -9.17 -11.58 11.32
CA ARG A 149 -9.14 -10.43 12.25
C ARG A 149 -9.39 -9.12 11.52
N VAL A 150 -8.72 -8.89 10.40
CA VAL A 150 -8.88 -7.67 9.58
C VAL A 150 -10.33 -7.54 9.09
N MET A 151 -10.92 -8.63 8.58
CA MET A 151 -12.30 -8.65 8.09
C MET A 151 -13.31 -8.30 9.19
N ARG A 152 -13.15 -8.86 10.40
CA ARG A 152 -14.03 -8.51 11.54
C ARG A 152 -14.00 -7.02 11.88
N ILE A 153 -12.83 -6.37 11.74
CA ILE A 153 -12.70 -4.93 11.98
C ILE A 153 -13.32 -4.15 10.82
N CYS A 154 -13.10 -4.56 9.57
CA CYS A 154 -13.76 -3.96 8.42
C CYS A 154 -15.30 -3.99 8.55
N ASP A 155 -15.86 -5.13 8.94
CA ASP A 155 -17.31 -5.29 9.11
C ASP A 155 -17.85 -4.40 10.24
N ALA A 156 -17.07 -4.25 11.32
CA ALA A 156 -17.43 -3.41 12.46
C ALA A 156 -17.23 -1.90 12.21
N SER A 157 -16.30 -1.51 11.33
CA SER A 157 -15.97 -0.11 11.02
C SER A 157 -16.88 0.50 9.95
N GLN A 158 -17.57 -0.31 9.16
CA GLN A 158 -18.55 0.19 8.20
C GLN A 158 -19.70 0.90 8.93
N PRO A 159 -20.14 2.08 8.46
CA PRO A 159 -21.31 2.74 9.02
C PRO A 159 -22.49 1.78 8.92
N ARG A 160 -23.22 1.58 10.03
CA ARG A 160 -24.47 0.81 10.01
C ARG A 160 -25.38 1.46 8.98
N LYS A 161 -25.78 0.65 7.99
CA LYS A 161 -26.80 1.04 7.00
C LYS A 161 -28.11 1.40 7.69
#